data_AF-A0A923BKW2-F1
#
_entry.id   AF-A0A923BKW2-F1
#
_cell.length_a   1.000
_cell.length_b   1.000
_cell.length_c   1.000
_cell.angle_alpha   90.00
_cell.angle_beta   90.00
_cell.angle_gamma   90.00
#
_symmetry.space_group_name_H-M   'P 1'
#
loop_
_entity.id
_entity.type
_entity.pdbx_description
1 polymer ?
#
loop_
_entity_poly.entity_id
_entity_poly.type
_entity_poly.pdbx_seq_one_letter_code
_entity_poly.pdbx_strand_id
1 'polypeptide(L)' 'MKYLHFLLALDVLYKYYPRFHSNELLIMADDIWKWMNNELPEDSSTVAYLQSCFDSPYEAFKAVIREVELLSGPYLCWN' A
#
# COMPACT_ATOMS: atom_id res chain seq x y z
N MET A 1 -1.95 -16.37 0.75
CA MET A 1 -2.44 -15.75 -0.51
C MET A 1 -2.30 -14.23 -0.49
N LYS A 2 -1.14 -13.58 -0.29
CA LYS A 2 -1.15 -12.10 -0.16
C LYS A 2 0.08 -11.32 -0.67
N TYR A 3 1.31 -11.70 -0.30
CA TYR A 3 2.48 -10.85 -0.59
C TYR A 3 2.85 -10.77 -2.08
N LEU A 4 2.95 -11.91 -2.76
CA LEU A 4 3.36 -11.93 -4.18
C LEU A 4 2.35 -11.20 -5.08
N HIS A 5 1.06 -11.32 -4.80
CA HIS A 5 0.01 -10.63 -5.56
C HIS A 5 0.02 -9.12 -5.32
N PHE A 6 0.33 -8.69 -4.09
CA PHE A 6 0.49 -7.27 -3.79
C PHE A 6 1.68 -6.66 -4.54
N LEU A 7 2.84 -7.32 -4.50
CA LEU A 7 4.01 -6.88 -5.27
C LEU A 7 3.73 -6.85 -6.78
N LEU A 8 3.06 -7.88 -7.31
CA LEU A 8 2.63 -7.92 -8.71
C LEU A 8 1.67 -6.77 -9.06
N ALA A 9 0.73 -6.44 -8.17
CA ALA A 9 -0.18 -5.32 -8.38
C ALA A 9 0.56 -3.98 -8.39
N LEU A 10 1.53 -3.78 -7.49
CA LEU A 10 2.40 -2.61 -7.48
C LEU A 10 3.25 -2.50 -8.75
N ASP A 11 3.84 -3.61 -9.20
CA ASP A 11 4.64 -3.66 -10.44
C ASP A 11 3.79 -3.33 -11.68
N VAL A 12 2.56 -3.86 -11.74
CA VAL A 12 1.60 -3.56 -12.82
C VAL A 12 1.22 -2.08 -12.77
N LEU A 13 0.90 -1.53 -11.60
CA LEU A 13 0.57 -0.12 -11.45
C LEU A 13 1.75 0.78 -11.87
N TYR A 14 2.96 0.45 -11.44
CA TYR A 14 4.17 1.18 -11.82
C TYR A 14 4.41 1.17 -13.33
N LYS A 15 4.24 -0.01 -13.96
CA LYS A 15 4.52 -0.22 -15.39
C LYS A 15 3.49 0.46 -16.30
N TYR A 16 2.21 0.35 -16.00
CA TYR A 16 1.14 0.85 -16.86
C TYR A 16 0.69 2.27 -16.49
N TYR A 17 0.98 2.72 -15.28
CA TYR A 17 0.64 4.06 -14.79
C TYR A 17 1.87 4.75 -14.20
N PRO A 18 2.92 5.04 -15.00
CA PRO A 18 4.16 5.63 -14.49
C PRO A 18 3.98 7.01 -13.83
N ARG A 19 2.87 7.71 -14.10
CA ARG A 19 2.50 8.96 -13.40
C ARG A 19 1.94 8.74 -11.98
N PHE A 20 1.60 7.50 -11.62
CA PHE A 20 1.13 7.10 -10.29
C PHE A 20 2.29 6.85 -9.31
N HIS A 21 3.56 6.91 -9.73
CA HIS A 21 4.70 6.96 -8.81
C HIS A 21 4.53 8.04 -7.72
N SER A 22 3.89 9.15 -8.07
CA SER A 22 3.59 10.26 -7.15
C SER A 22 2.27 10.08 -6.39
N ASN A 23 1.64 8.91 -6.49
CA ASN A 23 0.36 8.65 -5.87
C ASN A 23 0.58 8.37 -4.38
N GLU A 24 -0.07 9.19 -3.56
CA GLU A 24 -0.06 9.12 -2.09
C GLU A 24 -0.36 7.71 -1.58
N LEU A 25 -1.13 6.91 -2.33
CA LEU A 25 -1.40 5.51 -2.01
C LEU A 25 -0.15 4.61 -2.04
N LEU A 26 0.78 4.81 -2.98
CA LEU A 26 2.02 4.02 -3.06
C LEU A 26 3.01 4.43 -1.96
N ILE A 27 3.06 5.71 -1.64
CA ILE A 27 3.88 6.24 -0.53
C ILE A 27 3.34 5.69 0.80
N MET A 28 2.02 5.76 1.00
CA MET A 28 1.36 5.19 2.18
C MET A 28 1.56 3.67 2.27
N ALA A 29 1.54 2.96 1.14
CA ALA A 29 1.83 1.52 1.09
C ALA A 29 3.26 1.20 1.57
N ASP A 30 4.25 1.97 1.13
CA ASP A 30 5.66 1.82 1.52
C ASP A 30 5.86 2.16 3.01
N ASP A 31 5.23 3.23 3.50
CA ASP A 31 5.29 3.60 4.91
C ASP A 31 4.65 2.55 5.82
N ILE A 32 3.48 2.01 5.44
CA ILE A 32 2.84 0.90 6.17
C ILE A 32 3.73 -0.35 6.14
N TRP A 33 4.39 -0.63 5.03
CA TRP A 33 5.30 -1.76 4.92
C TRP A 33 6.50 -1.62 5.86
N LYS A 34 7.13 -0.44 5.91
CA LYS A 34 8.21 -0.15 6.86
C LYS A 34 7.72 -0.22 8.30
N TRP A 35 6.50 0.25 8.57
CA TRP A 35 5.89 0.14 9.90
C TRP A 35 5.70 -1.32 10.33
N MET A 36 5.25 -2.19 9.43
CA MET A 36 5.10 -3.63 9.69
C MET A 36 6.42 -4.34 10.02
N ASN A 37 7.54 -3.87 9.45
CA ASN A 37 8.86 -4.48 9.63
C ASN A 37 9.70 -3.80 10.74
N ASN A 38 9.11 -2.88 11.52
CA ASN A 38 9.81 -2.07 12.51
C ASN A 38 11.01 -1.29 11.92
N GLU A 39 10.90 -0.90 10.65
CA GLU A 39 11.92 -0.09 9.94
C GLU A 39 11.67 1.41 10.11
N LEU A 40 10.49 1.80 10.62
CA LEU A 40 10.21 3.19 11.00
C LEU A 40 10.59 3.45 12.46
N PRO A 41 11.21 4.60 12.76
CA PRO A 41 11.39 5.06 14.14
C PRO A 41 10.04 5.23 14.84
N GLU A 42 9.93 4.75 16.08
CA GLU A 42 8.69 4.80 16.88
C GLU A 42 8.19 6.23 17.11
N ASP A 43 9.10 7.21 17.15
CA ASP A 43 8.83 8.64 17.34
C ASP A 43 8.66 9.42 16.03
N SER A 44 8.67 8.74 14.89
CA SER A 44 8.49 9.39 13.59
C SER A 44 7.07 9.91 13.41
N SER A 45 6.95 11.07 12.75
CA SER A 45 5.66 11.66 12.39
C SER A 45 4.82 10.72 11.52
N THR A 46 5.46 9.86 10.73
CA THR A 46 4.80 8.84 9.91
C THR A 46 4.13 7.78 10.76
N VAL A 47 4.81 7.24 11.79
CA VAL A 47 4.20 6.26 12.70
C VAL A 47 3.06 6.88 13.50
N ALA A 48 3.25 8.09 14.02
CA ALA A 48 2.20 8.82 14.73
C ALA A 48 0.95 9.04 13.86
N TYR A 49 1.16 9.40 12.58
CA TYR A 49 0.07 9.52 11.61
C TYR A 49 -0.63 8.18 11.37
N LEU A 50 0.11 7.11 11.09
CA LEU A 50 -0.45 5.79 10.83
C LEU A 50 -1.24 5.25 12.03
N GLN A 51 -0.74 5.44 13.26
CA GLN A 51 -1.44 5.08 14.50
C GLN A 51 -2.69 5.92 14.77
N SER A 52 -2.76 7.14 14.24
CA SER A 52 -3.98 7.96 14.33
C SER A 52 -5.08 7.50 13.37
N CYS A 53 -4.70 6.79 12.30
CA CYS A 53 -5.61 6.34 11.26
C CYS A 53 -6.00 4.86 11.39
N PHE A 54 -5.14 4.02 11.97
CA PHE A 54 -5.29 2.56 12.01
C PHE A 54 -4.90 1.99 13.36
N ASP A 55 -5.63 0.98 13.83
CA ASP A 55 -5.36 0.34 15.11
C ASP A 55 -4.15 -0.61 15.03
N SER A 56 -3.78 -1.06 13.82
CA SER A 56 -2.62 -1.92 13.61
C SER A 56 -2.01 -1.80 12.21
N PRO A 57 -0.70 -2.10 12.05
CA PRO A 57 -0.06 -2.17 10.74
C PRO A 57 -0.75 -3.14 9.77
N TYR A 58 -1.31 -4.24 10.29
CA TYR A 58 -1.99 -5.24 9.48
C TYR A 58 -3.35 -4.76 8.96
N GLU A 59 -4.05 -3.93 9.74
CA GLU A 59 -5.28 -3.26 9.30
C GLU A 59 -4.98 -2.23 8.21
N ALA A 60 -3.97 -1.39 8.44
CA ALA A 60 -3.52 -0.40 7.45
C ALA A 60 -3.16 -1.07 6.11
N PHE A 61 -2.45 -2.19 6.16
CA PHE A 61 -2.08 -2.95 4.97
C PHE A 61 -3.29 -3.53 4.23
N LYS A 62 -4.31 -4.02 4.94
CA LYS A 62 -5.56 -4.48 4.32
C LYS A 62 -6.31 -3.33 3.63
N ALA A 63 -6.35 -2.16 4.27
CA ALA A 63 -7.01 -0.99 3.69
C ALA A 63 -6.37 -0.60 2.36
N VAL A 64 -5.03 -0.54 2.31
CA VAL A 64 -4.28 -0.26 1.07
C VAL A 64 -4.51 -1.32 0.01
N ILE A 65 -4.48 -2.61 0.36
CA ILE A 65 -4.77 -3.68 -0.61
C ILE A 65 -6.15 -3.50 -1.23
N ARG A 66 -7.16 -3.17 -0.42
CA ARG A 66 -8.52 -2.97 -0.91
C ARG A 66 -8.62 -1.81 -1.91
N GLU A 67 -7.93 -0.71 -1.63
CA GLU A 67 -7.86 0.42 -2.56
C GLU A 67 -7.14 0.02 -3.87
N VAL A 68 -6.03 -0.72 -3.77
CA VAL A 68 -5.34 -1.26 -4.95
C VAL A 68 -6.23 -2.22 -5.76
N GLU A 69 -7.00 -3.08 -5.09
CA GLU A 69 -7.98 -3.98 -5.74
C GLU A 69 -9.10 -3.20 -6.44
N LEU A 70 -9.59 -2.12 -5.85
CA LEU A 70 -10.59 -1.24 -6.49
C LEU A 70 -10.03 -0.55 -7.74
N LEU A 71 -8.79 -0.06 -7.66
CA LEU A 71 -8.12 0.60 -8.78
C LEU A 71 -7.74 -0.39 -9.90
N SER A 72 -7.39 -1.63 -9.55
CA SER A 72 -7.02 -2.68 -10.50
C SER A 72 -8.22 -3.48 -11.02
N GLY A 73 -9.38 -3.40 -10.36
CA GLY A 73 -10.61 -4.11 -10.71
C GLY A 73 -11.04 -4.01 -12.19
N PRO A 74 -10.98 -2.82 -12.84
CA PRO A 74 -11.30 -2.68 -14.26
C PRO A 74 -10.41 -3.51 -15.19
N TYR A 75 -9.20 -3.90 -14.75
CA TYR A 75 -8.20 -4.61 -15.56
C TYR A 75 -8.17 -6.13 -15.31
N LEU A 76 -8.82 -6.61 -14.25
CA LEU A 76 -8.96 -8.05 -13.96
C LEU A 76 -10.13 -8.70 -14.72
N CYS A 77 -11.07 -7.91 -15.24
CA CYS A 77 -12.20 -8.39 -16.05
C CYS A 77 -11.94 -8.43 -17.57
N TRP A 78 -10.69 -8.21 -18.01
CA TRP A 78 -10.29 -8.43 -19.41
C TRP A 78 -9.62 -9.81 -19.53
N ASN A 79 -10.44 -10.86 -19.45
CA ASN A 79 -10.10 -12.22 -19.89
C ASN A 79 -11.36 -12.88 -20.46
#